data_AF-A0A8X6MDX3-F1
#
_entry.id   AF-A0A8X6MDX3-F1
#
_cell.length_a   1.000
_cell.length_b   1.000
_cell.length_c   1.000
_cell.angle_alpha   90.00
_cell.angle_beta   90.00
_cell.angle_gamma   90.00
#
_symmetry.space_group_name_H-M   'P 1'
#
loop_
_entity.id
_entity.type
_entity.pdbx_description
1 polymer ?
#
loop_
_entity_poly.entity_id
_entity_poly.type
_entity_poly.pdbx_seq_one_letter_code
_entity_poly.pdbx_strand_id
1 'polypeptide(L)'
;MKLMTGSMLPLTASRTRLEHRTLAVPISFLAGILIGIPITYFVVFLSWIDSQHISQRTYVNDRPLIPGRFGFPHGPIASLFRIPAMDHENIPKKSNPAKDLPVFSSLLVKSERKHRINPSDSTTSSIGNINAESTNTSRPLKLDDVVDGIYWTAFSERLVPRGFDEYDIKLWKRFLNTTDVLKIEEGCGRMQNRLVTLAEGGKSCCRYRHNNDQIQGEIFSFYLGRLLGLRNLSPSALALVDPRTKRWSSAASQIALAQWSSERPVVLTQFVENLQPAYIPQHFREKDKRRLHPIVQDLGNLTASDISELVQWSDLVVFDYLTANLDRVVNNLFNERWNPGMMKQPTHNLAKTPEGLLLFLDNESGLLHGYRLLEKYEHFHRALLDGLCIFKKDTIEAVDKLHSGSVELLLKKSFVDSDPGMFDWLPFLPERSLKTLKKRIAHVLEHVRTCKSRYAPELAVLEAPVTNL
;
A
#
# COMPACT_ATOMS: atom_id res chain seq x y z
N MET A 1 55.88 -4.70 -44.61
CA MET A 1 56.46 -4.48 -45.94
C MET A 1 55.44 -3.69 -46.75
N LYS A 2 55.79 -2.43 -47.10
CA LYS A 2 55.22 -1.49 -48.09
C LYS A 2 53.72 -1.10 -47.98
N LEU A 3 53.41 0.14 -47.53
CA LEU A 3 53.43 1.47 -48.22
C LEU A 3 52.15 1.68 -49.04
N MET A 4 51.22 2.54 -48.60
CA MET A 4 51.14 4.02 -48.78
C MET A 4 50.82 4.47 -50.21
N THR A 5 49.79 5.31 -50.34
CA THR A 5 49.73 6.70 -50.91
C THR A 5 48.24 7.03 -51.16
N GLY A 6 47.65 8.18 -50.79
CA GLY A 6 47.99 9.57 -51.14
C GLY A 6 47.47 9.87 -52.56
N SER A 7 46.74 10.94 -52.92
CA SER A 7 46.56 12.27 -52.34
C SER A 7 45.55 13.09 -53.20
N MET A 8 45.12 14.24 -52.66
CA MET A 8 44.91 15.56 -53.32
C MET A 8 43.56 15.96 -53.97
N LEU A 9 43.08 17.11 -53.46
CA LEU A 9 42.07 18.08 -53.94
C LEU A 9 42.54 18.82 -55.22
N PRO A 10 41.68 19.61 -55.90
CA PRO A 10 41.63 21.05 -55.59
C PRO A 10 40.25 21.75 -55.70
N LEU A 11 40.28 23.00 -55.23
CA LEU A 11 39.24 24.02 -55.05
C LEU A 11 38.49 24.48 -56.31
N THR A 12 37.24 24.90 -56.16
CA THR A 12 36.70 26.10 -56.83
C THR A 12 35.78 26.88 -55.89
N ALA A 13 35.93 28.20 -55.91
CA ALA A 13 35.17 29.17 -55.13
C ALA A 13 33.95 29.67 -55.92
N SER A 14 32.85 29.94 -55.23
CA SER A 14 31.86 30.93 -55.66
C SER A 14 31.11 31.48 -54.46
N ARG A 15 31.00 32.81 -54.43
CA ARG A 15 30.43 33.65 -53.36
C ARG A 15 29.22 34.36 -53.93
N THR A 16 28.12 34.42 -53.17
CA THR A 16 26.95 35.33 -53.18
C THR A 16 25.76 34.51 -52.63
N ARG A 17 24.82 34.96 -51.81
CA ARG A 17 24.29 36.29 -51.48
C ARG A 17 23.57 36.16 -50.12
N LEU A 18 23.58 37.22 -49.30
CA LEU A 18 22.76 37.34 -48.09
C LEU A 18 21.27 37.19 -48.42
N GLU A 19 20.56 36.36 -47.65
CA GLU A 19 19.13 36.54 -47.41
C GLU A 19 18.84 36.46 -45.90
N HIS A 20 18.14 37.48 -45.42
CA HIS A 20 17.53 37.53 -44.10
C HIS A 20 16.59 36.35 -43.89
N ARG A 21 16.85 35.53 -42.87
CA ARG A 21 15.82 34.68 -42.27
C ARG A 21 15.77 34.90 -40.76
N THR A 22 14.64 35.47 -40.37
CA THR A 22 14.02 35.45 -39.05
C THR A 22 14.31 34.15 -38.29
N LEU A 23 14.90 34.30 -37.10
CA LEU A 23 15.11 33.21 -36.15
C LEU A 23 13.75 32.81 -35.56
N ALA A 24 13.03 31.93 -36.23
CA ALA A 24 11.94 31.18 -35.62
C ALA A 24 12.56 30.08 -34.75
N VAL A 25 12.60 30.30 -33.44
CA VAL A 25 12.94 29.26 -32.47
C VAL A 25 11.77 28.27 -32.45
N PRO A 26 11.99 26.97 -32.75
CA PRO A 26 10.92 25.99 -32.64
C PRO A 26 10.54 25.79 -31.17
N ILE A 27 9.24 25.74 -30.89
CA ILE A 27 8.60 25.44 -29.60
C ILE A 27 8.80 23.95 -29.25
N SER A 28 10.06 23.51 -29.25
CA SER A 28 10.47 22.13 -28.95
C SER A 28 11.51 22.10 -27.83
N PHE A 29 12.00 23.25 -27.38
CA PHE A 29 12.99 23.34 -26.30
C PHE A 29 12.40 23.62 -24.90
N LEU A 30 11.10 23.89 -24.81
CA LEU A 30 10.38 24.04 -23.52
C LEU A 30 9.65 22.75 -23.08
N ALA A 31 9.60 21.72 -23.91
CA ALA A 31 9.00 20.42 -23.56
C ALA A 31 9.98 19.46 -22.84
N GLY A 32 11.26 19.83 -22.70
CA GLY A 32 12.29 19.00 -22.08
C GLY A 32 12.51 19.21 -20.57
N ILE A 33 11.84 20.18 -19.95
CA ILE A 33 12.05 20.56 -18.52
C ILE A 33 10.85 20.16 -17.64
N LEU A 34 9.84 19.46 -18.18
CA LEU A 34 8.63 19.05 -17.44
C LEU A 34 8.43 17.54 -17.35
N ILE A 35 9.53 16.77 -17.25
CA ILE A 35 9.49 15.36 -16.88
C ILE A 35 10.14 15.24 -15.50
N GLY A 36 9.35 15.43 -14.44
CA GLY A 36 9.83 15.20 -13.08
C GLY A 36 9.15 15.99 -11.96
N ILE A 37 8.21 16.89 -12.25
CA ILE A 37 7.47 17.61 -11.22
C ILE A 37 6.11 16.94 -11.03
N PRO A 38 5.78 16.44 -9.82
CA PRO A 38 4.43 15.95 -9.52
C PRO A 38 3.40 17.08 -9.75
N ILE A 39 2.27 16.75 -10.39
CA ILE A 39 1.20 17.70 -10.79
C ILE A 39 0.70 18.57 -9.62
N THR A 40 0.88 18.13 -8.37
CA THR A 40 0.58 18.90 -7.16
C THR A 40 1.38 20.21 -7.03
N TYR A 41 2.60 20.26 -7.57
CA TYR A 41 3.45 21.47 -7.51
C TYR A 41 3.13 22.48 -8.62
N PHE A 42 2.49 22.04 -9.71
CA PHE A 42 2.11 22.93 -10.81
C PHE A 42 0.98 23.89 -10.41
N VAL A 43 0.07 23.44 -9.55
CA VAL A 43 -1.05 24.26 -9.02
C VAL A 43 -0.53 25.37 -8.09
N VAL A 44 0.44 25.07 -7.22
CA VAL A 44 1.02 26.06 -6.29
C VAL A 44 1.86 27.11 -7.02
N PHE A 45 2.55 26.73 -8.10
CA PHE A 45 3.37 27.66 -8.90
C PHE A 45 2.49 28.64 -9.71
N LEU A 46 1.34 28.19 -10.23
CA LEU A 46 0.39 29.07 -10.92
C LEU A 46 -0.32 30.02 -9.95
N SER A 47 -0.70 29.58 -8.75
CA SER A 47 -1.29 30.45 -7.72
C SER A 47 -0.31 31.53 -7.21
N TRP A 48 1.00 31.24 -7.22
CA TRP A 48 2.03 32.21 -6.84
C TRP A 48 2.29 33.26 -7.93
N ILE A 49 2.20 32.89 -9.21
CA ILE A 49 2.29 33.83 -10.34
C ILE A 49 1.06 34.74 -10.40
N ASP A 50 -0.15 34.24 -10.11
CA ASP A 50 -1.37 35.06 -10.03
C ASP A 50 -1.29 36.10 -8.90
N SER A 51 -0.66 35.75 -7.77
CA SER A 51 -0.45 36.67 -6.64
C SER A 51 0.54 37.81 -6.94
N GLN A 52 1.37 37.71 -7.99
CA GLN A 52 2.31 38.76 -8.40
C GLN A 52 1.74 39.66 -9.51
N HIS A 53 0.67 39.24 -10.19
CA HIS A 53 0.03 40.03 -11.25
C HIS A 53 -1.23 40.82 -10.81
N ILE A 54 -1.73 40.60 -9.59
CA ILE A 54 -2.79 41.41 -8.98
C ILE A 54 -2.16 42.47 -8.06
N SER A 55 -1.36 43.36 -8.65
CA SER A 55 -0.99 44.63 -8.00
C SER A 55 -0.71 45.69 -9.06
N GLN A 56 -1.67 45.93 -9.94
CA GLN A 56 -1.79 47.18 -10.70
C GLN A 56 -3.13 47.21 -11.44
N ARG A 57 -4.17 47.73 -10.77
CA ARG A 57 -5.26 48.55 -11.33
C ARG A 57 -6.42 48.63 -10.35
N THR A 58 -6.50 49.74 -9.64
CA THR A 58 -7.74 50.25 -9.04
C THR A 58 -7.73 51.76 -9.22
N TYR A 59 -8.67 52.30 -9.99
CA TYR A 59 -9.33 53.61 -9.83
C TYR A 59 -10.50 53.65 -10.85
N VAL A 60 -11.73 53.41 -10.38
CA VAL A 60 -12.83 54.39 -10.15
C VAL A 60 -13.69 54.68 -11.39
N ASN A 61 -14.95 54.21 -11.40
CA ASN A 61 -16.16 55.06 -11.42
C ASN A 61 -17.49 54.26 -11.46
N ASP A 62 -18.23 54.45 -10.37
CA ASP A 62 -19.67 54.62 -10.17
C ASP A 62 -20.71 54.63 -11.32
N ARG A 63 -21.81 53.91 -11.01
CA ARG A 63 -23.27 54.17 -11.16
C ARG A 63 -24.15 53.30 -12.09
N PRO A 64 -25.44 53.11 -11.70
CA PRO A 64 -26.29 51.97 -12.10
C PRO A 64 -27.42 52.36 -13.08
N LEU A 65 -28.20 51.39 -13.60
CA LEU A 65 -29.64 51.50 -13.94
C LEU A 65 -30.25 50.13 -14.38
N ILE A 66 -31.58 50.06 -14.34
CA ILE A 66 -32.48 48.89 -14.14
C ILE A 66 -33.06 48.32 -15.48
N PRO A 67 -34.16 47.51 -15.57
CA PRO A 67 -34.19 46.17 -16.19
C PRO A 67 -35.01 46.07 -17.50
N GLY A 68 -34.91 44.95 -18.23
CA GLY A 68 -35.71 44.69 -19.44
C GLY A 68 -36.25 43.25 -19.53
N ARG A 69 -37.58 43.14 -19.45
CA ARG A 69 -38.44 41.98 -19.80
C ARG A 69 -38.36 41.61 -21.28
N PHE A 70 -38.57 40.32 -21.61
CA PHE A 70 -39.43 39.74 -22.67
C PHE A 70 -39.21 38.20 -22.61
N GLY A 71 -40.16 37.26 -22.60
CA GLY A 71 -41.59 37.26 -22.82
C GLY A 71 -42.02 36.19 -23.85
N PHE A 72 -42.25 34.95 -23.41
CA PHE A 72 -43.16 33.89 -23.94
C PHE A 72 -42.94 33.29 -25.37
N PRO A 73 -43.57 32.14 -25.77
CA PRO A 73 -44.68 31.39 -25.15
C PRO A 73 -44.61 29.84 -25.03
N HIS A 74 -45.56 29.33 -24.23
CA HIS A 74 -46.11 27.96 -24.13
C HIS A 74 -46.76 27.47 -25.45
N GLY A 75 -47.06 26.19 -25.75
CA GLY A 75 -47.44 24.94 -25.03
C GLY A 75 -47.73 23.87 -26.12
N PRO A 76 -48.65 22.87 -26.00
CA PRO A 76 -49.24 22.18 -24.84
C PRO A 76 -49.33 20.62 -24.92
N ILE A 77 -49.47 19.96 -23.75
CA ILE A 77 -50.42 18.89 -23.29
C ILE A 77 -50.63 17.55 -24.09
N ALA A 78 -50.46 16.41 -23.38
CA ALA A 78 -51.41 15.27 -23.15
C ALA A 78 -50.66 13.98 -22.74
N SER A 79 -50.72 13.49 -21.48
CA SER A 79 -51.69 12.54 -20.89
C SER A 79 -51.89 11.20 -21.63
N LEU A 80 -51.50 10.07 -21.02
CA LEU A 80 -52.43 8.96 -20.65
C LEU A 80 -51.70 7.78 -19.97
N PHE A 81 -52.15 7.47 -18.76
CA PHE A 81 -51.92 6.23 -18.01
C PHE A 81 -52.78 5.08 -18.59
N ARG A 82 -52.28 3.84 -18.57
CA ARG A 82 -53.11 2.63 -18.43
C ARG A 82 -52.33 1.47 -17.80
N ILE A 83 -52.82 1.02 -16.64
CA ILE A 83 -52.44 -0.22 -15.94
C ILE A 83 -53.51 -1.27 -16.29
N PRO A 84 -53.16 -2.56 -16.39
CA PRO A 84 -54.09 -3.64 -16.08
C PRO A 84 -53.69 -4.37 -14.79
N ALA A 85 -54.68 -4.55 -13.92
CA ALA A 85 -54.66 -5.47 -12.79
C ALA A 85 -55.12 -6.87 -13.25
N MET A 86 -54.54 -7.95 -12.70
CA MET A 86 -55.22 -9.24 -12.50
C MET A 86 -54.63 -10.00 -11.31
N ASP A 87 -55.51 -10.22 -10.34
CA ASP A 87 -55.83 -11.41 -9.54
C ASP A 87 -54.78 -12.22 -8.76
N HIS A 88 -55.10 -12.33 -7.47
CA HIS A 88 -54.64 -13.30 -6.48
C HIS A 88 -55.25 -14.69 -6.74
N GLU A 89 -54.46 -15.76 -6.63
CA GLU A 89 -54.79 -16.90 -5.75
C GLU A 89 -53.64 -17.92 -5.58
N ASN A 90 -53.48 -18.35 -4.31
CA ASN A 90 -53.01 -19.63 -3.79
C ASN A 90 -51.51 -20.00 -3.67
N ILE A 91 -51.18 -20.34 -2.42
CA ILE A 91 -49.88 -20.55 -1.74
C ILE A 91 -49.43 -22.03 -1.85
N PRO A 92 -48.13 -22.35 -1.72
CA PRO A 92 -47.75 -23.16 -0.56
C PRO A 92 -46.52 -22.63 0.19
N LYS A 93 -46.63 -22.69 1.52
CA LYS A 93 -45.66 -22.26 2.54
C LYS A 93 -44.31 -22.97 2.34
N LYS A 94 -43.24 -22.20 2.17
CA LYS A 94 -41.86 -22.64 2.45
C LYS A 94 -41.35 -21.95 3.70
N SER A 95 -40.87 -22.77 4.62
CA SER A 95 -40.19 -22.40 5.86
C SER A 95 -38.99 -21.48 5.59
N ASN A 96 -39.00 -20.29 6.18
CA ASN A 96 -37.87 -19.35 6.17
C ASN A 96 -36.77 -19.80 7.15
N PRO A 97 -35.53 -20.07 6.71
CA PRO A 97 -34.35 -20.08 7.57
C PRO A 97 -33.72 -18.68 7.49
N ALA A 98 -34.42 -17.67 8.01
CA ALA A 98 -33.98 -16.27 7.92
C ALA A 98 -34.15 -15.50 9.24
N LYS A 99 -34.02 -16.20 10.39
CA LYS A 99 -34.13 -15.56 11.72
C LYS A 99 -32.87 -15.59 12.58
N ASP A 100 -31.75 -16.15 12.10
CA ASP A 100 -30.50 -16.21 12.89
C ASP A 100 -29.30 -15.57 12.15
N LEU A 101 -29.47 -14.37 11.61
CA LEU A 101 -28.34 -13.53 11.17
C LEU A 101 -28.22 -12.34 12.13
N PRO A 102 -27.13 -12.23 12.92
CA PRO A 102 -26.93 -11.07 13.76
C PRO A 102 -26.67 -9.84 12.87
N VAL A 103 -27.32 -8.73 13.21
CA VAL A 103 -27.12 -7.42 12.58
C VAL A 103 -25.62 -7.05 12.62
N PHE A 104 -24.97 -7.05 11.45
CA PHE A 104 -23.52 -6.92 11.28
C PHE A 104 -22.98 -5.48 11.41
N SER A 105 -23.87 -4.49 11.59
CA SER A 105 -23.52 -3.07 11.54
C SER A 105 -22.59 -2.61 12.69
N SER A 106 -22.48 -3.34 13.80
CA SER A 106 -21.70 -2.93 14.98
C SER A 106 -20.45 -3.77 15.28
N LEU A 107 -19.98 -4.60 14.35
CA LEU A 107 -18.80 -5.47 14.56
C LEU A 107 -17.54 -5.03 13.79
N LEU A 108 -17.67 -4.12 12.82
CA LEU A 108 -16.52 -3.54 12.11
C LEU A 108 -16.02 -2.22 12.72
N VAL A 109 -16.66 -1.75 13.79
CA VAL A 109 -16.16 -0.73 14.71
C VAL A 109 -16.43 -1.24 16.12
N LYS A 110 -15.40 -1.52 16.92
CA LYS A 110 -15.59 -1.75 18.35
C LYS A 110 -14.75 -0.82 19.19
N SER A 111 -15.47 0.13 19.79
CA SER A 111 -15.18 0.73 21.08
C SER A 111 -15.18 -0.36 22.18
N GLU A 112 -14.30 -0.14 23.16
CA GLU A 112 -13.99 -0.92 24.36
C GLU A 112 -15.17 -1.72 24.95
N ARG A 113 -14.92 -3.00 25.29
CA ARG A 113 -15.76 -3.74 26.24
C ARG A 113 -15.02 -3.99 27.54
N LYS A 114 -15.39 -3.23 28.58
CA LYS A 114 -15.17 -3.59 29.99
C LYS A 114 -15.90 -4.88 30.31
N HIS A 115 -15.17 -5.89 30.78
CA HIS A 115 -15.75 -7.11 31.33
C HIS A 115 -16.32 -6.83 32.73
N ARG A 116 -17.63 -7.02 32.88
CA ARG A 116 -18.35 -7.04 34.15
C ARG A 116 -18.51 -8.52 34.54
N ILE A 117 -17.87 -8.94 35.64
CA ILE A 117 -18.04 -10.28 36.24
C ILE A 117 -18.96 -10.11 37.45
N ASN A 118 -20.08 -10.85 37.48
CA ASN A 118 -20.86 -11.06 38.70
C ASN A 118 -20.47 -12.42 39.30
N PRO A 119 -20.34 -12.52 40.65
CA PRO A 119 -19.80 -13.70 41.31
C PRO A 119 -20.90 -14.62 41.84
N SER A 120 -20.74 -15.93 41.62
CA SER A 120 -21.30 -16.99 42.46
C SER A 120 -20.66 -18.32 42.07
N ASP A 121 -19.56 -18.67 42.73
CA ASP A 121 -19.53 -19.88 43.56
C ASP A 121 -18.13 -20.08 44.14
N SER A 122 -18.13 -20.21 45.46
CA SER A 122 -16.99 -20.33 46.33
C SER A 122 -16.44 -21.76 46.32
N THR A 123 -15.13 -21.90 46.10
CA THR A 123 -14.33 -22.80 46.94
C THR A 123 -12.85 -22.37 46.90
N THR A 124 -12.35 -22.14 48.10
CA THR A 124 -11.09 -21.51 48.51
C THR A 124 -9.84 -22.33 48.23
N SER A 125 -8.84 -21.71 47.61
CA SER A 125 -7.43 -21.92 48.01
C SER A 125 -6.56 -20.71 47.61
N SER A 126 -6.38 -19.81 48.59
CA SER A 126 -5.16 -19.03 48.87
C SER A 126 -4.36 -18.46 47.68
N ILE A 127 -4.73 -17.25 47.26
CA ILE A 127 -3.81 -16.31 46.60
C ILE A 127 -3.62 -15.13 47.56
N GLY A 128 -2.37 -14.92 47.98
CA GLY A 128 -1.97 -13.77 48.78
C GLY A 128 -2.21 -12.48 48.01
N ASN A 129 -2.95 -11.56 48.63
CA ASN A 129 -3.15 -10.20 48.19
C ASN A 129 -1.80 -9.48 48.07
N ILE A 130 -1.37 -9.20 46.84
CA ILE A 130 -0.45 -8.10 46.57
C ILE A 130 -1.35 -6.94 46.12
N ASN A 131 -1.60 -6.04 47.07
CA ASN A 131 -2.14 -4.73 46.77
C ASN A 131 -1.23 -4.08 45.72
N ALA A 132 -1.84 -3.66 44.61
CA ALA A 132 -1.20 -2.87 43.58
C ALA A 132 -0.86 -1.49 44.15
N GLU A 133 0.26 -1.41 44.83
CA GLU A 133 0.97 -0.16 45.04
C GLU A 133 1.53 0.29 43.71
N SER A 134 1.07 1.46 43.30
CA SER A 134 1.63 2.29 42.26
C SER A 134 3.08 2.64 42.58
N THR A 135 4.03 1.79 42.21
CA THR A 135 5.43 2.16 42.11
C THR A 135 5.79 2.37 40.64
N ASN A 136 5.69 3.63 40.22
CA ASN A 136 6.45 4.19 39.11
C ASN A 136 7.95 3.98 39.36
N THR A 137 8.46 2.81 38.99
CA THR A 137 9.88 2.59 38.73
C THR A 137 9.99 1.86 37.40
N SER A 138 9.88 2.63 36.31
CA SER A 138 10.19 2.13 34.96
C SER A 138 11.67 1.76 34.92
N ARG A 139 11.97 0.49 35.20
CA ARG A 139 13.31 -0.06 34.99
C ARG A 139 13.66 0.21 33.52
N PRO A 140 14.81 0.83 33.21
CA PRO A 140 15.24 1.00 31.84
C PRO A 140 15.33 -0.38 31.18
N LEU A 141 14.70 -0.54 30.01
CA LEU A 141 14.73 -1.78 29.24
C LEU A 141 16.18 -2.11 28.92
N LYS A 142 16.64 -3.31 29.27
CA LYS A 142 17.97 -3.77 28.85
C LYS A 142 17.89 -4.24 27.40
N LEU A 143 19.04 -4.24 26.72
CA LEU A 143 19.14 -4.71 25.35
C LEU A 143 18.57 -6.13 25.19
N ASP A 144 18.96 -7.04 26.10
CA ASP A 144 18.54 -8.45 26.09
C ASP A 144 17.05 -8.65 26.39
N ASP A 145 16.38 -7.65 26.99
CA ASP A 145 14.92 -7.70 27.19
C ASP A 145 14.18 -7.47 25.86
N VAL A 146 14.82 -6.77 24.91
CA VAL A 146 14.22 -6.28 23.66
C VAL A 146 14.63 -7.14 22.47
N VAL A 147 15.87 -7.62 22.44
CA VAL A 147 16.44 -8.42 21.35
C VAL A 147 17.22 -9.62 21.89
N ASP A 148 17.03 -10.77 21.25
CA ASP A 148 17.79 -12.00 21.45
C ASP A 148 18.66 -12.27 20.21
N GLY A 149 19.95 -11.94 20.31
CA GLY A 149 20.88 -11.99 19.18
C GLY A 149 20.48 -11.03 18.06
N ILE A 150 19.89 -11.56 16.98
CA ILE A 150 19.38 -10.78 15.84
C ILE A 150 17.85 -10.80 15.75
N TYR A 151 17.16 -11.34 16.75
CA TYR A 151 15.71 -11.50 16.73
C TYR A 151 15.05 -10.61 17.78
N TRP A 152 13.92 -9.99 17.45
CA TRP A 152 13.07 -9.38 18.46
C TRP A 152 12.63 -10.43 19.49
N THR A 153 12.65 -10.06 20.78
CA THR A 153 12.14 -10.96 21.82
C THR A 153 10.61 -11.06 21.73
N ALA A 154 10.06 -12.12 22.33
CA ALA A 154 8.62 -12.25 22.49
C ALA A 154 7.99 -11.07 23.27
N PHE A 155 8.77 -10.37 24.11
CA PHE A 155 8.32 -9.14 24.75
C PHE A 155 8.12 -8.03 23.71
N SER A 156 9.12 -7.73 22.90
CA SER A 156 9.06 -6.72 21.84
C SER A 156 7.93 -6.98 20.84
N GLU A 157 7.76 -8.23 20.42
CA GLU A 157 6.71 -8.60 19.47
C GLU A 157 5.29 -8.44 20.06
N ARG A 158 5.10 -8.63 21.36
CA ARG A 158 3.80 -8.42 22.03
C ARG A 158 3.39 -6.95 22.13
N LEU A 159 4.33 -6.02 21.95
CA LEU A 159 4.03 -4.58 21.90
C LEU A 159 3.39 -4.17 20.57
N VAL A 160 3.48 -5.01 19.55
CA VAL A 160 2.88 -4.75 18.24
C VAL A 160 1.37 -5.02 18.30
N PRO A 161 0.53 -4.09 17.82
CA PRO A 161 -0.92 -4.34 17.74
C PRO A 161 -1.22 -5.57 16.89
N ARG A 162 -2.31 -6.29 17.22
CA ARG A 162 -2.65 -7.60 16.63
C ARG A 162 -2.62 -7.63 15.10
N GLY A 163 -3.00 -6.54 14.46
CA GLY A 163 -3.19 -6.46 13.01
C GLY A 163 -4.32 -7.37 12.51
N PHE A 164 -4.24 -7.75 11.24
CA PHE A 164 -5.20 -8.61 10.57
C PHE A 164 -4.68 -10.05 10.46
N ASP A 165 -5.41 -10.99 11.04
CA ASP A 165 -5.10 -12.42 10.96
C ASP A 165 -5.96 -13.14 9.90
N GLU A 166 -5.81 -14.46 9.81
CA GLU A 166 -6.55 -15.29 8.85
C GLU A 166 -8.06 -15.26 9.08
N TYR A 167 -8.51 -15.03 10.32
CA TYR A 167 -9.92 -14.93 10.64
C TYR A 167 -10.50 -13.64 10.06
N ASP A 168 -9.82 -12.50 10.23
CA ASP A 168 -10.25 -11.21 9.67
C ASP A 168 -10.38 -11.27 8.14
N ILE A 169 -9.44 -11.94 7.47
CA ILE A 169 -9.43 -12.08 6.01
C ILE A 169 -10.60 -12.93 5.53
N LYS A 170 -10.82 -14.08 6.17
CA LYS A 170 -11.97 -14.95 5.84
C LYS A 170 -13.29 -14.23 6.07
N LEU A 171 -13.38 -13.45 7.15
CA LEU A 171 -14.56 -12.65 7.45
C LEU A 171 -14.80 -11.59 6.38
N TRP A 172 -13.76 -10.83 5.99
CA TRP A 172 -13.84 -9.83 4.93
C TRP A 172 -14.29 -10.42 3.60
N LYS A 173 -13.73 -11.57 3.21
CA LYS A 173 -14.08 -12.25 1.95
C LYS A 173 -15.51 -12.78 1.96
N ARG A 174 -15.94 -13.38 3.06
CA ARG A 174 -17.35 -13.79 3.22
C ARG A 174 -18.27 -12.57 3.10
N PHE A 175 -17.91 -11.46 3.75
CA PHE A 175 -18.66 -10.22 3.70
C PHE A 175 -18.80 -9.70 2.27
N LEU A 176 -17.71 -9.60 1.51
CA LEU A 176 -17.72 -9.19 0.09
C LEU A 176 -18.54 -10.12 -0.82
N ASN A 177 -18.63 -11.40 -0.49
CA ASN A 177 -19.42 -12.36 -1.26
C ASN A 177 -20.93 -12.27 -1.00
N THR A 178 -21.34 -11.69 0.13
CA THR A 178 -22.75 -11.59 0.52
C THR A 178 -23.33 -10.19 0.41
N THR A 179 -22.49 -9.16 0.27
CA THR A 179 -22.94 -7.76 0.16
C THR A 179 -22.87 -7.24 -1.27
N ASP A 180 -23.84 -6.39 -1.61
CA ASP A 180 -23.85 -5.61 -2.83
C ASP A 180 -23.11 -4.27 -2.64
N VAL A 181 -22.70 -3.64 -3.74
CA VAL A 181 -22.11 -2.30 -3.78
C VAL A 181 -23.22 -1.26 -3.87
N LEU A 182 -23.29 -0.38 -2.88
CA LEU A 182 -24.29 0.68 -2.80
C LEU A 182 -23.83 1.95 -3.53
N LYS A 183 -22.56 2.32 -3.34
CA LYS A 183 -22.02 3.58 -3.86
C LYS A 183 -20.54 3.43 -4.19
N ILE A 184 -20.12 4.12 -5.23
CA ILE A 184 -18.73 4.25 -5.66
C ILE A 184 -18.43 5.75 -5.79
N GLU A 185 -17.35 6.21 -5.18
CA GLU A 185 -16.94 7.62 -5.20
C GLU A 185 -15.43 7.79 -5.26
N GLU A 186 -14.96 8.99 -5.62
CA GLU A 186 -13.53 9.29 -5.64
C GLU A 186 -12.91 9.11 -4.25
N GLY A 187 -11.73 8.49 -4.23
CA GLY A 187 -11.03 8.20 -2.98
C GLY A 187 -9.93 7.17 -3.18
N CYS A 188 -9.22 6.86 -2.09
CA CYS A 188 -8.15 5.86 -2.08
C CYS A 188 -6.99 6.17 -3.04
N GLY A 189 -6.62 7.46 -3.13
CA GLY A 189 -5.42 7.93 -3.82
C GLY A 189 -5.69 8.29 -5.29
N ARG A 190 -5.31 7.42 -6.22
CA ARG A 190 -5.28 7.74 -7.67
C ARG A 190 -6.67 7.99 -8.26
N MET A 191 -6.70 8.78 -9.35
CA MET A 191 -7.91 9.19 -10.07
C MET A 191 -8.84 8.05 -10.50
N GLN A 192 -8.35 6.82 -10.73
CA GLN A 192 -9.19 5.67 -11.10
C GLN A 192 -9.57 4.79 -9.92
N ASN A 193 -8.94 4.96 -8.76
CA ASN A 193 -9.34 4.26 -7.55
C ASN A 193 -10.64 4.85 -7.03
N ARG A 194 -11.43 4.02 -6.36
CA ARG A 194 -12.68 4.47 -5.75
C ARG A 194 -12.80 3.99 -4.33
N LEU A 195 -13.43 4.82 -3.52
CA LEU A 195 -14.02 4.38 -2.27
C LEU A 195 -15.36 3.71 -2.59
N VAL A 196 -15.51 2.47 -2.17
CA VAL A 196 -16.72 1.67 -2.33
C VAL A 196 -17.43 1.59 -1.00
N THR A 197 -18.71 1.96 -0.97
CA THR A 197 -19.59 1.74 0.18
C THR A 197 -20.48 0.54 -0.11
N LEU A 198 -20.50 -0.42 0.82
CA LEU A 198 -21.22 -1.68 0.67
C LEU A 198 -22.59 -1.60 1.36
N ALA A 199 -23.59 -2.30 0.83
CA ALA A 199 -24.99 -2.20 1.26
C ALA A 199 -25.20 -2.56 2.74
N GLU A 200 -24.49 -3.59 3.22
CA GLU A 200 -24.53 -4.05 4.62
C GLU A 200 -23.64 -3.22 5.57
N GLY A 201 -23.13 -2.07 5.09
CA GLY A 201 -22.19 -1.21 5.78
C GLY A 201 -20.73 -1.49 5.43
N GLY A 202 -19.81 -0.72 6.01
CA GLY A 202 -18.39 -0.84 5.69
C GLY A 202 -18.00 -0.22 4.36
N LYS A 203 -16.68 -0.04 4.20
CA LYS A 203 -16.07 0.62 3.06
C LYS A 203 -14.89 -0.20 2.55
N SER A 204 -14.62 -0.10 1.25
CA SER A 204 -13.45 -0.70 0.62
C SER A 204 -12.74 0.30 -0.27
N CYS A 205 -11.41 0.30 -0.22
CA CYS A 205 -10.63 0.87 -1.31
C CYS A 205 -10.60 -0.10 -2.48
N CYS A 206 -11.22 0.32 -3.58
CA CYS A 206 -11.22 -0.43 -4.83
C CYS A 206 -10.12 0.08 -5.76
N ARG A 207 -9.18 -0.81 -6.06
CA ARG A 207 -8.06 -0.55 -6.98
C ARG A 207 -8.41 -1.05 -8.37
N TYR A 208 -8.56 -0.10 -9.30
CA TYR A 208 -8.83 -0.36 -10.71
C TYR A 208 -7.65 0.07 -11.56
N ARG A 209 -7.18 -0.79 -12.46
CA ARG A 209 -6.11 -0.44 -13.41
C ARG A 209 -6.39 -1.03 -14.77
N HIS A 210 -5.95 -0.35 -15.81
CA HIS A 210 -5.99 -0.88 -17.17
C HIS A 210 -4.99 -2.03 -17.37
N ASN A 211 -3.79 -1.91 -16.80
CA ASN A 211 -2.78 -2.96 -16.84
C ASN A 211 -2.99 -3.98 -15.72
N ASN A 212 -2.74 -5.26 -16.02
CA ASN A 212 -2.72 -6.36 -15.06
C ASN A 212 -1.55 -6.24 -14.08
N ASP A 213 -0.38 -5.73 -14.48
CA ASP A 213 0.82 -5.72 -13.62
C ASP A 213 0.55 -5.11 -12.24
N GLN A 214 -0.22 -4.03 -12.18
CA GLN A 214 -0.48 -3.31 -10.94
C GLN A 214 -1.55 -4.01 -10.08
N ILE A 215 -2.57 -4.61 -10.72
CA ILE A 215 -3.55 -5.47 -10.01
C ILE A 215 -2.83 -6.71 -9.44
N GLN A 216 -1.97 -7.34 -10.23
CA GLN A 216 -1.12 -8.45 -9.81
C GLN A 216 -0.15 -8.01 -8.71
N GLY A 217 0.47 -6.83 -8.84
CA GLY A 217 1.35 -6.24 -7.83
C GLY A 217 0.65 -6.11 -6.48
N GLU A 218 -0.58 -5.55 -6.45
CA GLU A 218 -1.38 -5.43 -5.23
C GLU A 218 -1.72 -6.81 -4.64
N ILE A 219 -2.37 -7.68 -5.40
CA ILE A 219 -2.94 -8.92 -4.85
C ILE A 219 -1.86 -9.97 -4.53
N PHE A 220 -0.82 -10.12 -5.35
CA PHE A 220 0.25 -11.07 -5.05
C PHE A 220 1.18 -10.56 -3.95
N SER A 221 1.31 -9.24 -3.75
CA SER A 221 1.98 -8.70 -2.57
C SER A 221 1.17 -8.99 -1.30
N PHE A 222 -0.17 -8.91 -1.37
CA PHE A 222 -1.03 -9.36 -0.27
C PHE A 222 -0.79 -10.83 0.06
N TYR A 223 -0.85 -11.75 -0.92
CA TYR A 223 -0.58 -13.17 -0.68
C TYR A 223 0.83 -13.45 -0.16
N LEU A 224 1.84 -12.77 -0.71
CA LEU A 224 3.22 -12.91 -0.23
C LEU A 224 3.33 -12.46 1.23
N GLY A 225 2.71 -11.35 1.59
CA GLY A 225 2.69 -10.88 2.97
C GLY A 225 2.00 -11.87 3.92
N ARG A 226 0.94 -12.57 3.47
CA ARG A 226 0.33 -13.66 4.25
C ARG A 226 1.27 -14.84 4.43
N LEU A 227 1.97 -15.25 3.37
CA LEU A 227 2.97 -16.32 3.45
C LEU A 227 4.14 -15.96 4.38
N LEU A 228 4.46 -14.67 4.50
CA LEU A 228 5.45 -14.13 5.42
C LEU A 228 4.94 -13.94 6.86
N GLY A 229 3.65 -14.22 7.12
CA GLY A 229 3.04 -14.04 8.45
C GLY A 229 2.73 -12.58 8.82
N LEU A 230 2.74 -11.66 7.84
CA LEU A 230 2.52 -10.25 8.07
C LEU A 230 1.04 -9.94 8.37
N ARG A 231 0.82 -9.13 9.40
CA ARG A 231 -0.51 -8.68 9.85
C ARG A 231 -0.79 -7.20 9.56
N ASN A 232 0.16 -6.54 8.90
CA ASN A 232 0.15 -5.13 8.53
C ASN A 232 -0.56 -4.84 7.19
N LEU A 233 -1.07 -5.88 6.53
CA LEU A 233 -1.81 -5.78 5.28
C LEU A 233 -3.30 -5.90 5.55
N SER A 234 -4.06 -4.88 5.17
CA SER A 234 -5.52 -4.90 5.27
C SER A 234 -6.10 -6.03 4.41
N PRO A 235 -7.17 -6.72 4.84
CA PRO A 235 -7.80 -7.77 4.06
C PRO A 235 -8.14 -7.32 2.64
N SER A 236 -7.69 -8.10 1.65
CA SER A 236 -7.91 -7.83 0.23
C SER A 236 -8.52 -9.04 -0.47
N ALA A 237 -9.35 -8.77 -1.48
CA ALA A 237 -9.94 -9.79 -2.35
C ALA A 237 -10.05 -9.25 -3.77
N LEU A 238 -10.07 -10.15 -4.75
CA LEU A 238 -10.38 -9.83 -6.13
C LEU A 238 -11.89 -9.83 -6.36
N ALA A 239 -12.34 -8.94 -7.23
CA ALA A 239 -13.69 -8.95 -7.76
C ALA A 239 -13.66 -8.58 -9.25
N LEU A 240 -14.65 -9.05 -9.99
CA LEU A 240 -14.91 -8.59 -11.36
C LEU A 240 -15.95 -7.48 -11.30
N VAL A 241 -15.64 -6.35 -11.91
CA VAL A 241 -16.59 -5.25 -12.10
C VAL A 241 -17.54 -5.62 -13.23
N ASP A 242 -18.81 -5.83 -12.96
CA ASP A 242 -19.82 -6.00 -14.02
C ASP A 242 -21.13 -5.30 -13.61
N PRO A 243 -21.45 -4.14 -14.20
CA PRO A 243 -22.67 -3.37 -13.90
C PRO A 243 -23.98 -4.13 -14.09
N ARG A 244 -23.98 -5.26 -14.79
CA ARG A 244 -25.18 -6.10 -15.02
C ARG A 244 -25.43 -7.06 -13.86
N THR A 245 -24.42 -7.32 -13.04
CA THR A 245 -24.55 -8.24 -11.90
C THR A 245 -25.15 -7.53 -10.69
N LYS A 246 -25.86 -8.29 -9.85
CA LYS A 246 -26.49 -7.80 -8.61
C LYS A 246 -25.53 -7.00 -7.74
N ARG A 247 -24.27 -7.45 -7.64
CA ARG A 247 -23.23 -6.79 -6.83
C ARG A 247 -23.02 -5.34 -7.23
N TRP A 248 -23.01 -5.02 -8.52
CA TRP A 248 -22.57 -3.71 -9.02
C TRP A 248 -23.69 -2.87 -9.63
N SER A 249 -24.87 -3.45 -9.86
CA SER A 249 -25.96 -2.80 -10.59
C SER A 249 -26.42 -1.48 -9.97
N SER A 250 -26.45 -1.40 -8.63
CA SER A 250 -26.83 -0.18 -7.92
C SER A 250 -25.82 0.97 -8.10
N ALA A 251 -24.58 0.66 -8.49
CA ALA A 251 -23.52 1.63 -8.73
C ALA A 251 -23.15 1.79 -10.23
N ALA A 252 -23.99 1.28 -11.15
CA ALA A 252 -23.68 1.23 -12.58
C ALA A 252 -23.37 2.60 -13.19
N SER A 253 -24.09 3.66 -12.79
CA SER A 253 -23.84 5.02 -13.28
C SER A 253 -22.50 5.57 -12.79
N GLN A 254 -22.12 5.29 -11.54
CA GLN A 254 -20.82 5.69 -10.99
C GLN A 254 -19.66 4.92 -11.63
N ILE A 255 -19.86 3.65 -12.00
CA ILE A 255 -18.88 2.86 -12.76
C ILE A 255 -18.68 3.47 -14.15
N ALA A 256 -19.77 3.86 -14.83
CA ALA A 256 -19.70 4.52 -16.13
C ALA A 256 -18.98 5.87 -16.04
N LEU A 257 -19.29 6.69 -15.02
CA LEU A 257 -18.59 7.95 -14.76
C LEU A 257 -17.11 7.76 -14.42
N ALA A 258 -16.77 6.66 -13.74
CA ALA A 258 -15.39 6.28 -13.45
C ALA A 258 -14.65 5.72 -14.68
N GLN A 259 -15.34 5.52 -15.81
CA GLN A 259 -14.81 4.92 -17.03
C GLN A 259 -14.19 3.53 -16.79
N TRP A 260 -14.79 2.76 -15.89
CA TRP A 260 -14.37 1.39 -15.64
C TRP A 260 -14.97 0.43 -16.66
N SER A 261 -14.14 -0.42 -17.23
CA SER A 261 -14.58 -1.47 -18.14
C SER A 261 -15.31 -2.58 -17.40
N SER A 262 -16.33 -3.14 -18.05
CA SER A 262 -16.99 -4.36 -17.58
C SER A 262 -16.01 -5.54 -17.62
N GLU A 263 -16.26 -6.52 -16.76
CA GLU A 263 -15.48 -7.74 -16.56
C GLU A 263 -14.00 -7.49 -16.24
N ARG A 264 -13.69 -6.29 -15.72
CA ARG A 264 -12.33 -5.95 -15.28
C ARG A 264 -12.09 -6.43 -13.85
N PRO A 265 -11.00 -7.16 -13.57
CA PRO A 265 -10.58 -7.46 -12.20
C PRO A 265 -10.13 -6.19 -11.46
N VAL A 266 -10.62 -6.07 -10.24
CA VAL A 266 -10.24 -5.04 -9.27
C VAL A 266 -9.85 -5.68 -7.94
N VAL A 267 -9.06 -4.98 -7.14
CA VAL A 267 -8.77 -5.39 -5.75
C VAL A 267 -9.63 -4.57 -4.80
N LEU A 268 -10.43 -5.25 -3.98
CA LEU A 268 -11.21 -4.68 -2.89
C LEU A 268 -10.48 -4.89 -1.56
N THR A 269 -9.80 -3.83 -1.11
CA THR A 269 -9.09 -3.82 0.17
C THR A 269 -9.98 -3.16 1.22
N GLN A 270 -10.09 -3.76 2.41
CA GLN A 270 -10.87 -3.20 3.51
C GLN A 270 -10.37 -1.79 3.85
N PHE A 271 -11.30 -0.82 3.90
CA PHE A 271 -10.98 0.55 4.26
C PHE A 271 -10.78 0.66 5.77
N VAL A 272 -9.70 1.34 6.19
CA VAL A 272 -9.41 1.59 7.60
C VAL A 272 -9.50 3.10 7.83
N GLU A 273 -10.29 3.50 8.81
CA GLU A 273 -10.54 4.90 9.14
C GLU A 273 -9.47 5.47 10.09
N ASN A 274 -9.40 6.80 10.18
CA ASN A 274 -8.57 7.52 11.17
C ASN A 274 -7.07 7.20 11.12
N LEU A 275 -6.56 6.94 9.91
CA LEU A 275 -5.15 6.68 9.69
C LEU A 275 -4.31 7.96 9.86
N GLN A 276 -3.19 7.82 10.55
CA GLN A 276 -2.19 8.87 10.74
C GLN A 276 -1.01 8.64 9.79
N PRO A 277 -0.31 9.70 9.35
CA PRO A 277 0.91 9.55 8.57
C PRO A 277 1.99 8.77 9.34
N ALA A 278 2.68 7.85 8.67
CA ALA A 278 3.82 7.14 9.24
C ALA A 278 5.14 7.79 8.79
N TYR A 279 6.08 7.97 9.72
CA TYR A 279 7.36 8.62 9.46
C TYR A 279 8.49 7.60 9.52
N ILE A 280 9.50 7.76 8.66
CA ILE A 280 10.67 6.88 8.63
C ILE A 280 11.39 6.99 9.98
N PRO A 281 11.72 5.92 10.71
CA PRO A 281 12.47 5.97 11.96
C PRO A 281 13.87 6.56 11.77
N GLN A 282 14.43 7.18 12.81
CA GLN A 282 15.75 7.82 12.71
C GLN A 282 16.84 6.85 12.21
N HIS A 283 16.76 5.59 12.63
CA HIS A 283 17.56 4.45 12.18
C HIS A 283 17.67 4.32 10.66
N PHE A 284 16.67 4.77 9.91
CA PHE A 284 16.62 4.63 8.46
C PHE A 284 16.80 5.94 7.68
N ARG A 285 16.89 7.09 8.36
CA ARG A 285 16.94 8.41 7.71
C ARG A 285 18.32 8.74 7.16
N GLU A 286 19.33 8.83 8.03
CA GLU A 286 20.65 9.37 7.70
C GLU A 286 21.47 8.37 6.87
N LYS A 287 21.95 8.80 5.70
CA LYS A 287 22.67 7.94 4.73
C LYS A 287 23.82 7.14 5.37
N ASP A 288 24.68 7.79 6.13
CA ASP A 288 25.91 7.17 6.69
C ASP A 288 25.68 6.45 8.03
N LYS A 289 24.48 6.57 8.60
CA LYS A 289 24.08 5.94 9.87
C LYS A 289 22.86 5.05 9.73
N ARG A 290 22.47 4.72 8.50
CA ARG A 290 21.28 3.90 8.22
C ARG A 290 21.52 2.49 8.73
N ARG A 291 21.01 2.19 9.92
CA ARG A 291 21.14 0.89 10.55
C ARG A 291 20.14 0.68 11.68
N LEU A 292 19.80 -0.57 11.90
CA LEU A 292 19.09 -1.09 13.05
C LEU A 292 19.78 -2.40 13.46
N HIS A 293 20.74 -2.27 14.38
CA HIS A 293 21.56 -3.37 14.86
C HIS A 293 21.25 -3.69 16.34
N PRO A 294 21.53 -4.93 16.79
CA PRO A 294 21.32 -5.36 18.18
C PRO A 294 22.40 -4.80 19.11
N ILE A 295 22.47 -3.46 19.23
CA ILE A 295 23.46 -2.75 20.04
C ILE A 295 22.80 -1.62 20.85
N VAL A 296 23.41 -1.27 21.98
CA VAL A 296 22.89 -0.24 22.90
C VAL A 296 22.71 1.11 22.23
N GLN A 297 23.56 1.48 21.27
CA GLN A 297 23.47 2.77 20.57
C GLN A 297 22.19 2.90 19.74
N ASP A 298 21.68 1.78 19.23
CA ASP A 298 20.50 1.78 18.38
C ASP A 298 19.22 1.57 19.22
N LEU A 299 19.29 0.90 20.39
CA LEU A 299 18.10 0.49 21.16
C LEU A 299 17.99 1.04 22.59
N GLY A 300 19.06 1.53 23.19
CA GLY A 300 19.15 1.74 24.64
C GLY A 300 18.25 2.84 25.23
N ASN A 301 17.76 3.76 24.41
CA ASN A 301 16.92 4.89 24.84
C ASN A 301 15.51 4.87 24.23
N LEU A 302 15.08 3.71 23.72
CA LEU A 302 13.80 3.57 23.03
C LEU A 302 12.67 3.27 24.02
N THR A 303 11.51 3.89 23.79
CA THR A 303 10.28 3.59 24.52
C THR A 303 9.64 2.30 23.98
N ALA A 304 8.68 1.74 24.72
CA ALA A 304 7.90 0.61 24.23
C ALA A 304 7.19 0.89 22.89
N SER A 305 6.76 2.15 22.66
CA SER A 305 6.16 2.56 21.38
C SER A 305 7.20 2.58 20.27
N ASP A 306 8.42 3.03 20.53
CA ASP A 306 9.50 3.03 19.54
C ASP A 306 9.89 1.60 19.16
N ILE A 307 9.97 0.69 20.14
CA ILE A 307 10.20 -0.73 19.90
C ILE A 307 9.07 -1.34 19.06
N SER A 308 7.81 -1.10 19.44
CA SER A 308 6.64 -1.57 18.67
C SER A 308 6.67 -1.10 17.21
N GLU A 309 7.09 0.14 16.98
CA GLU A 309 7.24 0.69 15.63
C GLU A 309 8.41 0.03 14.89
N LEU A 310 9.59 -0.10 15.50
CA LEU A 310 10.77 -0.71 14.86
C LEU A 310 10.59 -2.20 14.52
N VAL A 311 9.83 -2.96 15.33
CA VAL A 311 9.48 -4.34 14.99
C VAL A 311 8.74 -4.38 13.65
N GLN A 312 7.73 -3.53 13.47
CA GLN A 312 6.94 -3.46 12.24
C GLN A 312 7.76 -2.92 11.05
N TRP A 313 8.68 -1.99 11.30
CA TRP A 313 9.60 -1.51 10.26
C TRP A 313 10.59 -2.58 9.80
N SER A 314 11.04 -3.48 10.68
CA SER A 314 11.89 -4.61 10.27
C SER A 314 11.18 -5.53 9.27
N ASP A 315 9.90 -5.83 9.51
CA ASP A 315 9.05 -6.57 8.58
C ASP A 315 8.80 -5.80 7.27
N LEU A 316 8.53 -4.50 7.36
CA LEU A 316 8.34 -3.64 6.18
C LEU A 316 9.57 -3.64 5.27
N VAL A 317 10.77 -3.47 5.83
CA VAL A 317 12.03 -3.44 5.05
C VAL A 317 12.24 -4.76 4.31
N VAL A 318 12.00 -5.90 4.97
CA VAL A 318 12.07 -7.22 4.31
C VAL A 318 11.02 -7.33 3.22
N PHE A 319 9.78 -6.94 3.50
CA PHE A 319 8.66 -7.05 2.56
C PHE A 319 8.83 -6.16 1.32
N ASP A 320 9.19 -4.89 1.50
CA ASP A 320 9.47 -3.94 0.43
C ASP A 320 10.72 -4.35 -0.35
N TYR A 321 11.74 -4.93 0.32
CA TYR A 321 12.87 -5.54 -0.37
C TYR A 321 12.38 -6.67 -1.28
N LEU A 322 11.69 -7.68 -0.75
CA LEU A 322 11.24 -8.84 -1.53
C LEU A 322 10.35 -8.45 -2.71
N THR A 323 9.42 -7.52 -2.49
CA THR A 323 8.51 -7.03 -3.54
C THR A 323 9.14 -5.98 -4.45
N ALA A 324 10.28 -5.39 -4.09
CA ALA A 324 10.82 -4.20 -4.75
C ALA A 324 9.79 -3.05 -4.82
N ASN A 325 9.02 -2.83 -3.75
CA ASN A 325 8.05 -1.76 -3.71
C ASN A 325 8.75 -0.39 -3.64
N LEU A 326 8.67 0.35 -4.74
CA LEU A 326 9.33 1.65 -4.89
C LEU A 326 8.52 2.83 -4.33
N ASP A 327 7.24 2.65 -4.01
CA ASP A 327 6.30 3.74 -3.73
C ASP A 327 6.08 3.97 -2.22
N ARG A 328 7.10 3.65 -1.42
CA ARG A 328 7.22 3.94 0.02
C ARG A 328 8.58 4.60 0.32
N VAL A 329 9.39 3.97 1.17
CA VAL A 329 10.68 4.49 1.66
C VAL A 329 11.65 4.76 0.51
N VAL A 330 11.66 3.90 -0.52
CA VAL A 330 12.50 4.09 -1.71
C VAL A 330 12.13 5.37 -2.45
N ASN A 331 10.86 5.76 -2.48
CA ASN A 331 10.46 7.04 -3.06
C ASN A 331 11.03 8.21 -2.24
N ASN A 332 11.01 8.15 -0.91
CA ASN A 332 11.64 9.17 -0.07
C ASN A 332 13.17 9.25 -0.34
N LEU A 333 13.85 8.11 -0.39
CA LEU A 333 15.29 8.02 -0.66
C LEU A 333 15.67 8.55 -2.05
N PHE A 334 14.91 8.17 -3.07
CA PHE A 334 15.13 8.64 -4.43
C PHE A 334 14.96 10.16 -4.52
N ASN A 335 13.98 10.71 -3.80
CA ASN A 335 13.70 12.14 -3.83
C ASN A 335 14.61 12.99 -2.91
N GLU A 336 15.33 12.36 -1.98
CA GLU A 336 16.28 13.02 -1.07
C GLU A 336 17.36 13.83 -1.83
N ARG A 337 17.75 13.37 -3.03
CA ARG A 337 18.74 14.05 -3.87
C ARG A 337 18.34 15.45 -4.33
N TRP A 338 17.04 15.77 -4.33
CA TRP A 338 16.54 17.11 -4.67
C TRP A 338 15.98 17.86 -3.46
N ASN A 339 15.58 17.14 -2.41
CA ASN A 339 15.12 17.73 -1.17
C ASN A 339 15.70 16.96 0.02
N PRO A 340 16.74 17.50 0.70
CA PRO A 340 17.37 16.86 1.85
C PRO A 340 16.40 16.60 3.02
N GLY A 341 15.24 17.26 3.05
CA GLY A 341 14.18 17.04 4.03
C GLY A 341 13.27 15.84 3.74
N MET A 342 13.42 15.14 2.60
CA MET A 342 12.49 14.07 2.18
C MET A 342 12.43 12.91 3.16
N MET A 343 13.54 12.56 3.81
CA MET A 343 13.59 11.48 4.79
C MET A 343 12.90 11.83 6.12
N LYS A 344 12.54 13.11 6.34
CA LYS A 344 11.73 13.58 7.48
C LYS A 344 10.24 13.72 7.15
N GLN A 345 9.88 13.60 5.88
CA GLN A 345 8.47 13.64 5.45
C GLN A 345 7.79 12.30 5.74
N PRO A 346 6.45 12.27 5.79
CA PRO A 346 5.71 11.03 5.83
C PRO A 346 6.12 10.08 4.70
N THR A 347 6.08 8.78 4.99
CA THR A 347 6.34 7.73 4.00
C THR A 347 5.08 7.55 3.16
N HIS A 348 5.23 7.65 1.85
CA HIS A 348 4.10 7.47 0.95
C HIS A 348 3.52 6.05 1.08
N ASN A 349 2.19 5.93 0.94
CA ASN A 349 1.43 4.68 1.06
C ASN A 349 1.62 3.91 2.38
N LEU A 350 2.22 4.51 3.40
CA LEU A 350 2.36 3.92 4.73
C LEU A 350 1.63 4.80 5.74
N ALA A 351 0.80 4.19 6.55
CA ALA A 351 0.03 4.90 7.56
C ALA A 351 -0.01 4.10 8.86
N LYS A 352 -0.42 4.75 9.94
CA LYS A 352 -0.49 4.18 11.28
C LYS A 352 -1.91 4.29 11.81
N THR A 353 -2.45 3.21 12.39
CA THR A 353 -3.73 3.28 13.12
C THR A 353 -3.53 4.02 14.46
N PRO A 354 -4.60 4.50 15.11
CA PRO A 354 -4.49 5.13 16.43
C PRO A 354 -3.79 4.24 17.47
N GLU A 355 -3.89 2.92 17.35
CA GLU A 355 -3.27 1.93 18.23
C GLU A 355 -1.79 1.67 17.91
N GLY A 356 -1.25 2.26 16.84
CA GLY A 356 0.16 2.14 16.46
C GLY A 356 0.47 1.07 15.41
N LEU A 357 -0.54 0.45 14.80
CA LEU A 357 -0.34 -0.55 13.73
C LEU A 357 0.05 0.16 12.43
N LEU A 358 1.20 -0.17 11.86
CA LEU A 358 1.59 0.25 10.52
C LEU A 358 0.78 -0.53 9.48
N LEU A 359 0.22 0.18 8.51
CA LEU A 359 -0.51 -0.40 7.39
C LEU A 359 0.24 -0.22 6.08
N PHE A 360 0.51 -1.34 5.42
CA PHE A 360 1.26 -1.38 4.16
C PHE A 360 0.26 -1.22 3.00
N LEU A 361 -0.16 0.02 2.74
CA LEU A 361 -1.18 0.33 1.73
C LEU A 361 -0.57 0.34 0.31
N ASP A 362 -1.39 0.19 -0.72
CA ASP A 362 -1.00 0.42 -2.12
C ASP A 362 0.31 -0.29 -2.54
N ASN A 363 0.23 -1.61 -2.66
CA ASN A 363 1.31 -2.49 -3.08
C ASN A 363 1.38 -2.68 -4.60
N GLU A 364 0.64 -1.90 -5.37
CA GLU A 364 0.55 -1.99 -6.83
C GLU A 364 1.90 -1.79 -7.54
N SER A 365 2.82 -1.07 -6.90
CA SER A 365 4.17 -0.82 -7.42
C SER A 365 5.16 -1.95 -7.07
N GLY A 366 4.74 -2.95 -6.30
CA GLY A 366 5.52 -4.14 -5.98
C GLY A 366 5.50 -5.21 -7.09
N LEU A 367 6.35 -6.21 -6.90
CA LEU A 367 6.56 -7.36 -7.77
C LEU A 367 6.78 -6.95 -9.22
N LEU A 368 5.85 -7.24 -10.14
CA LEU A 368 6.03 -7.07 -11.58
C LEU A 368 6.52 -5.67 -11.96
N HIS A 369 5.87 -4.63 -11.44
CA HIS A 369 6.25 -3.26 -11.74
C HIS A 369 7.62 -2.90 -11.13
N GLY A 370 7.80 -3.15 -9.83
CA GLY A 370 9.06 -2.90 -9.12
C GLY A 370 10.25 -3.64 -9.72
N TYR A 371 10.07 -4.91 -10.09
CA TYR A 371 11.11 -5.76 -10.69
C TYR A 371 11.61 -5.24 -12.03
N ARG A 372 10.77 -4.60 -12.84
CA ARG A 372 11.20 -3.95 -14.08
C ARG A 372 12.12 -2.76 -13.85
N LEU A 373 12.08 -2.18 -12.66
CA LEU A 373 12.81 -0.95 -12.33
C LEU A 373 14.01 -1.20 -11.40
N LEU A 374 14.32 -2.46 -11.10
CA LEU A 374 15.40 -2.83 -10.18
C LEU A 374 16.77 -2.28 -10.59
N GLU A 375 17.09 -2.23 -11.89
CA GLU A 375 18.35 -1.64 -12.35
C GLU A 375 18.56 -0.22 -11.79
N LYS A 376 17.48 0.55 -11.70
CA LYS A 376 17.51 1.91 -11.18
C LYS A 376 17.38 1.98 -9.67
N TYR A 377 16.52 1.17 -9.04
CA TYR A 377 16.13 1.37 -7.64
C TYR A 377 16.69 0.34 -6.65
N GLU A 378 17.37 -0.71 -7.12
CA GLU A 378 17.83 -1.79 -6.23
C GLU A 378 18.74 -1.28 -5.11
N HIS A 379 19.65 -0.35 -5.41
CA HIS A 379 20.58 0.18 -4.41
C HIS A 379 19.87 0.88 -3.23
N PHE A 380 18.67 1.44 -3.42
CA PHE A 380 17.88 1.99 -2.31
C PHE A 380 17.28 0.90 -1.43
N HIS A 381 16.77 -0.17 -2.04
CA HIS A 381 16.30 -1.35 -1.31
C HIS A 381 17.45 -2.01 -0.54
N ARG A 382 18.62 -2.16 -1.17
CA ARG A 382 19.84 -2.68 -0.52
C ARG A 382 20.27 -1.79 0.65
N ALA A 383 20.26 -0.47 0.49
CA ALA A 383 20.64 0.46 1.57
C ALA A 383 19.78 0.30 2.84
N LEU A 384 18.52 -0.10 2.72
CA LEU A 384 17.66 -0.39 3.86
C LEU A 384 17.91 -1.79 4.42
N LEU A 385 17.93 -2.81 3.55
CA LEU A 385 18.16 -4.20 3.98
C LEU A 385 19.53 -4.38 4.63
N ASP A 386 20.59 -3.83 4.03
CA ASP A 386 21.97 -3.98 4.52
C ASP A 386 22.20 -3.32 5.88
N GLY A 387 21.39 -2.32 6.23
CA GLY A 387 21.38 -1.71 7.55
C GLY A 387 20.56 -2.48 8.59
N LEU A 388 19.76 -3.46 8.20
CA LEU A 388 18.88 -4.20 9.11
C LEU A 388 19.56 -5.46 9.63
N CYS A 389 19.79 -5.57 10.94
CA CYS A 389 20.26 -6.79 11.60
C CYS A 389 19.42 -7.19 12.83
N ILE A 390 18.18 -6.70 12.92
CA ILE A 390 17.20 -7.19 13.88
C ILE A 390 15.94 -7.55 13.11
N PHE A 391 15.45 -8.77 13.28
CA PHE A 391 14.33 -9.31 12.52
C PHE A 391 13.27 -9.92 13.42
N LYS A 392 12.04 -9.99 12.94
CA LYS A 392 11.03 -10.85 13.56
C LYS A 392 11.33 -12.30 13.23
N LYS A 393 11.34 -13.18 14.23
CA LYS A 393 11.73 -14.58 14.05
C LYS A 393 10.80 -15.31 13.07
N ASP A 394 9.49 -15.19 13.29
CA ASP A 394 8.47 -15.80 12.44
C ASP A 394 8.59 -15.38 10.97
N THR A 395 8.92 -14.11 10.71
CA THR A 395 9.10 -13.60 9.34
C THR A 395 10.28 -14.26 8.67
N ILE A 396 11.42 -14.40 9.35
CA ILE A 396 12.61 -15.06 8.78
C ILE A 396 12.39 -16.56 8.60
N GLU A 397 11.71 -17.23 9.52
CA GLU A 397 11.31 -18.64 9.34
C GLU A 397 10.38 -18.81 8.14
N ALA A 398 9.48 -17.85 7.90
CA ALA A 398 8.64 -17.85 6.72
C ALA A 398 9.44 -17.63 5.43
N VAL A 399 10.41 -16.71 5.42
CA VAL A 399 11.34 -16.52 4.31
C VAL A 399 12.12 -17.81 4.02
N ASP A 400 12.57 -18.52 5.05
CA ASP A 400 13.26 -19.81 4.90
C ASP A 400 12.35 -20.89 4.31
N LYS A 401 11.09 -20.99 4.77
CA LYS A 401 10.07 -21.88 4.17
C LYS A 401 9.80 -21.57 2.70
N LEU A 402 9.79 -20.29 2.33
CA LEU A 402 9.65 -19.87 0.93
C LEU A 402 10.87 -20.20 0.07
N HIS A 403 12.06 -20.23 0.69
CA HIS A 403 13.32 -20.58 0.02
C HIS A 403 13.47 -22.09 -0.18
N SER A 404 13.18 -22.88 0.86
CA SER A 404 13.27 -24.35 0.83
C SER A 404 12.11 -24.99 0.08
N GLY A 405 10.93 -24.37 0.09
CA GLY A 405 9.77 -24.75 -0.71
C GLY A 405 9.72 -24.09 -2.09
N SER A 406 8.66 -24.36 -2.84
CA SER A 406 8.37 -23.65 -4.08
C SER A 406 7.48 -22.44 -3.82
N VAL A 407 8.08 -21.26 -3.73
CA VAL A 407 7.34 -19.97 -3.64
C VAL A 407 6.28 -19.81 -4.73
N GLU A 408 6.52 -20.36 -5.93
CA GLU A 408 5.57 -20.37 -7.03
C GLU A 408 4.32 -21.19 -6.69
N LEU A 409 4.49 -22.42 -6.21
CA LEU A 409 3.36 -23.29 -5.84
C LEU A 409 2.59 -22.69 -4.66
N LEU A 410 3.28 -22.13 -3.67
CA LEU A 410 2.66 -21.49 -2.52
C LEU A 410 1.83 -20.27 -2.92
N LEU A 411 2.37 -19.37 -3.76
CA LEU A 411 1.63 -18.21 -4.26
C LEU A 411 0.46 -18.62 -5.17
N LYS A 412 0.65 -19.64 -6.02
CA LYS A 412 -0.42 -20.15 -6.88
C LYS A 412 -1.53 -20.78 -6.05
N LYS A 413 -1.19 -21.55 -5.03
CA LYS A 413 -2.15 -22.10 -4.06
C LYS A 413 -2.88 -20.98 -3.33
N SER A 414 -2.17 -19.98 -2.81
CA SER A 414 -2.79 -18.82 -2.19
C SER A 414 -3.78 -18.14 -3.14
N PHE A 415 -3.42 -17.93 -4.41
CA PHE A 415 -4.33 -17.32 -5.38
C PHE A 415 -5.58 -18.16 -5.65
N VAL A 416 -5.45 -19.48 -5.89
CA VAL A 416 -6.59 -20.39 -6.11
C VAL A 416 -7.50 -20.44 -4.88
N ASP A 417 -6.93 -20.65 -3.70
CA ASP A 417 -7.70 -20.87 -2.47
C ASP A 417 -8.38 -19.57 -2.01
N SER A 418 -7.71 -18.43 -2.23
CA SER A 418 -8.17 -17.11 -1.79
C SER A 418 -9.23 -16.52 -2.71
N ASP A 419 -9.06 -16.67 -4.03
CA ASP A 419 -9.84 -15.95 -5.04
C ASP A 419 -10.20 -16.91 -6.19
N PRO A 420 -11.05 -17.93 -5.92
CA PRO A 420 -11.37 -18.99 -6.87
C PRO A 420 -12.07 -18.44 -8.11
N GLY A 421 -11.71 -18.97 -9.28
CA GLY A 421 -12.27 -18.57 -10.59
C GLY A 421 -11.65 -17.31 -11.21
N MET A 422 -10.69 -16.66 -10.55
CA MET A 422 -10.05 -15.44 -11.07
C MET A 422 -8.96 -15.68 -12.13
N PHE A 423 -8.55 -16.94 -12.36
CA PHE A 423 -7.50 -17.28 -13.33
C PHE A 423 -7.84 -16.91 -14.77
N ASP A 424 -9.13 -16.91 -15.13
CA ASP A 424 -9.58 -16.56 -16.47
C ASP A 424 -9.45 -15.05 -16.75
N TRP A 425 -9.32 -14.24 -15.70
CA TRP A 425 -9.40 -12.78 -15.76
C TRP A 425 -8.09 -12.08 -15.37
N LEU A 426 -7.28 -12.72 -14.53
CA LEU A 426 -6.01 -12.22 -14.08
C LEU A 426 -4.94 -13.31 -14.22
N PRO A 427 -3.93 -13.12 -15.09
CA PRO A 427 -2.88 -14.10 -15.24
C PRO A 427 -2.07 -14.24 -13.95
N PHE A 428 -1.45 -15.40 -13.76
CA PHE A 428 -0.48 -15.61 -12.70
C PHE A 428 0.83 -14.83 -12.96
N LEU A 429 1.71 -14.77 -11.96
CA LEU A 429 3.01 -14.12 -12.09
C LEU A 429 3.87 -14.77 -13.19
N PRO A 430 4.55 -13.99 -14.04
CA PRO A 430 5.42 -14.54 -15.08
C PRO A 430 6.70 -15.14 -14.47
N GLU A 431 7.29 -16.12 -15.16
CA GLU A 431 8.48 -16.85 -14.72
C GLU A 431 9.66 -15.92 -14.36
N ARG A 432 9.86 -14.85 -15.14
CA ARG A 432 10.90 -13.86 -14.86
C ARG A 432 10.72 -13.21 -13.48
N SER A 433 9.49 -12.87 -13.10
CA SER A 433 9.19 -12.28 -11.79
C SER A 433 9.41 -13.29 -10.67
N LEU A 434 9.04 -14.55 -10.87
CA LEU A 434 9.28 -15.62 -9.90
C LEU A 434 10.77 -15.88 -9.69
N LYS A 435 11.58 -15.87 -10.77
CA LYS A 435 13.05 -15.97 -10.68
C LYS A 435 13.65 -14.81 -9.87
N THR A 436 13.19 -13.58 -10.12
CA THR A 436 13.60 -12.40 -9.34
C THR A 436 13.23 -12.56 -7.87
N LEU A 437 11.98 -12.94 -7.55
CA LEU A 437 11.54 -13.16 -6.17
C LEU A 437 12.40 -14.21 -5.46
N LYS A 438 12.63 -15.37 -6.10
CA LYS A 438 13.51 -16.44 -5.56
C LYS A 438 14.91 -15.93 -5.25
N LYS A 439 15.52 -15.16 -6.15
CA LYS A 439 16.84 -14.56 -5.93
C LYS A 439 16.85 -13.61 -4.73
N ARG A 440 15.81 -12.80 -4.57
CA ARG A 440 15.68 -11.84 -3.46
C ARG A 440 15.44 -12.54 -2.12
N ILE A 441 14.64 -13.61 -2.10
CA ILE A 441 14.47 -14.47 -0.93
C ILE A 441 15.81 -15.04 -0.47
N ALA A 442 16.57 -15.64 -1.38
CA ALA A 442 17.90 -16.17 -1.07
C ALA A 442 18.84 -15.09 -0.52
N HIS A 443 18.77 -13.89 -1.10
CA HIS A 443 19.56 -12.75 -0.64
C HIS A 443 19.20 -12.28 0.78
N VAL A 444 17.92 -12.26 1.15
CA VAL A 444 17.50 -11.95 2.54
C VAL A 444 18.09 -12.97 3.52
N LEU A 445 18.03 -14.27 3.21
CA LEU A 445 18.60 -15.30 4.08
C LEU A 445 20.11 -15.18 4.22
N GLU A 446 20.81 -14.84 3.13
CA GLU A 446 22.26 -14.61 3.19
C GLU A 446 22.62 -13.41 4.07
N HIS A 447 21.84 -12.33 3.97
CA HIS A 447 22.00 -11.18 4.84
C HIS A 447 21.73 -11.52 6.31
N VAL A 448 20.69 -12.31 6.59
CA VAL A 448 20.40 -12.83 7.94
C VAL A 448 21.58 -13.63 8.49
N ARG A 449 22.19 -14.53 7.70
CA ARG A 449 23.39 -15.28 8.12
C ARG A 449 24.55 -14.35 8.44
N THR A 450 24.76 -13.33 7.62
CA THR A 450 25.79 -12.31 7.85
C THR A 450 25.56 -11.59 9.19
N CYS A 451 24.32 -11.20 9.49
CA CYS A 451 23.97 -10.60 10.77
C CYS A 451 24.17 -11.58 11.94
N LYS A 452 23.78 -12.85 11.82
CA LYS A 452 24.02 -13.88 12.86
C LYS A 452 25.52 -14.01 13.16
N SER A 453 26.36 -14.19 12.14
CA SER A 453 27.81 -14.32 12.33
C SER A 453 28.44 -13.11 13.02
N ARG A 454 27.87 -11.92 12.83
CA ARG A 454 28.37 -10.66 13.41
C ARG A 454 27.89 -10.41 14.84
N TYR A 455 26.63 -10.71 15.13
CA TYR A 455 25.94 -10.28 16.36
C TYR A 455 25.46 -11.42 17.25
N ALA A 456 25.45 -12.64 16.76
CA ALA A 456 25.09 -13.84 17.50
C ALA A 456 25.95 -15.03 17.04
N PRO A 457 27.29 -14.96 17.16
CA PRO A 457 28.20 -15.98 16.63
C PRO A 457 27.94 -17.37 17.24
N GLU A 458 27.43 -17.43 18.48
CA GLU A 458 27.04 -18.66 19.16
C GLU A 458 25.88 -19.39 18.44
N LEU A 459 24.92 -18.64 17.89
CA LEU A 459 23.83 -19.18 17.08
C LEU A 459 24.30 -19.66 15.70
N ALA A 460 25.35 -19.02 15.15
CA ALA A 460 25.91 -19.41 13.85
C ALA A 460 26.65 -20.75 13.91
N VAL A 461 27.26 -21.09 15.04
CA VAL A 461 27.98 -22.38 15.23
C VAL A 461 27.03 -23.57 15.29
N LEU A 462 25.81 -23.39 15.84
CA LEU A 462 24.81 -24.46 15.97
C LEU A 462 24.12 -24.82 14.64
N GLU A 463 24.16 -23.93 13.64
CA GLU A 463 23.54 -24.12 12.32
C GLU A 463 24.53 -24.59 11.24
N ALA A 464 25.82 -24.71 11.56
CA ALA A 464 26.79 -25.25 10.62
C ALA A 464 26.45 -26.72 10.31
N PRO A 465 26.41 -27.13 9.02
CA PRO A 465 26.22 -28.53 8.68
C PRO A 465 27.35 -29.32 9.34
N VAL A 466 26.99 -30.30 10.18
CA VAL A 466 27.93 -31.30 10.69
C VAL A 466 28.47 -32.04 9.46
N THR A 467 29.59 -31.56 8.92
CA THR A 467 30.37 -32.34 7.97
C THR A 467 30.95 -33.49 8.76
N ASN A 468 30.38 -34.67 8.57
CA ASN A 468 30.86 -35.92 9.16
C ASN A 468 32.37 -36.05 8.93
N LEU A 469 33.11 -36.15 10.04
CA LEU A 469 34.44 -36.73 10.10
C LEU A 469 34.35 -38.26 9.96
#